data_AF-A0A1H0P2K7-F1
#
_entry.id   AF-A0A1H0P2K7-F1
#
_cell.length_a   1.000
_cell.length_b   1.000
_cell.length_c   1.000
_cell.angle_alpha   90.00
_cell.angle_beta   90.00
_cell.angle_gamma   90.00
#
_symmetry.space_group_name_H-M   'P 1'
#
loop_
_entity.id
_entity.type
_entity.pdbx_description
1 polymer ?
#
loop_
_entity_poly.entity_id
_entity_poly.type
_entity_poly.pdbx_seq_one_letter_code
_entity_poly.pdbx_strand_id
1 'polypeptide(L)'
;MAFSPKVATLIAYRSGYICNNPECNVLTIGPATSDPQLSTKKGEAAHIVGEKPGAARYEDIGTAQVGSAENGLWLCVACHTLIDKNNGVDHKTSELRGWKSSHEELMSVLLRTHRSPLPLVRRFSANTKVAQNMVDTLSHRGVMFQPYVMEDPTAAIASIKQIRLRLLRCLRQIDLDNRLRDICNDLISAFRDLMNETSRDDRYLNSYIDILRRRCGLSLYRLEHEYGCIITGDITAIVQR
;
A
#
# COMPACT_ATOMS: atom_id res chain seq x y z
N MET A 1 1.31 -28.59 16.52
CA MET A 1 2.44 -28.52 17.43
C MET A 1 3.12 -27.22 17.11
N ALA A 2 2.89 -26.21 17.93
CA ALA A 2 3.52 -24.91 17.71
C ALA A 2 5.05 -25.04 17.75
N PHE A 3 5.74 -24.13 17.06
CA PHE A 3 7.18 -23.94 17.22
C PHE A 3 7.52 -23.71 18.70
N SER A 4 8.73 -24.14 19.10
CA SER A 4 9.24 -23.79 20.43
C SER A 4 9.25 -22.26 20.61
N PRO A 5 9.08 -21.73 21.84
CA PRO A 5 9.08 -20.29 22.09
C PRO A 5 10.33 -19.58 21.54
N LYS A 6 11.49 -20.24 21.61
CA LYS A 6 12.76 -19.74 21.09
C LYS A 6 12.72 -19.59 19.56
N VAL A 7 12.23 -20.61 18.85
CA VAL A 7 12.15 -20.59 17.38
C VAL A 7 11.07 -19.60 16.91
N ALA A 8 9.91 -19.59 17.54
CA ALA A 8 8.85 -18.64 17.21
C ALA A 8 9.31 -17.18 17.39
N THR A 9 10.06 -16.90 18.46
CA THR A 9 10.65 -15.57 18.71
C THR A 9 11.70 -15.22 17.66
N LEU A 10 12.55 -16.18 17.26
CA LEU A 10 13.52 -15.97 16.18
C LEU A 10 12.82 -15.63 14.85
N ILE A 11 11.76 -16.35 14.49
CA ILE A 11 10.96 -16.07 13.28
C ILE A 11 10.36 -14.65 13.35
N ALA A 12 9.85 -14.22 14.51
CA ALA A 12 9.32 -12.88 14.72
C ALA A 12 10.39 -11.78 14.62
N TYR A 13 11.59 -12.01 15.14
CA TYR A 13 12.70 -11.06 15.02
C TYR A 13 13.15 -10.88 13.58
N ARG A 14 13.24 -11.99 12.82
CA ARG A 14 13.61 -11.96 11.39
C ARG A 14 12.58 -11.22 10.53
N SER A 15 11.32 -11.21 10.93
CA SER A 15 10.26 -10.48 10.24
C SER A 15 10.09 -9.04 10.70
N GLY A 16 10.83 -8.60 11.73
CA GLY A 16 10.61 -7.29 12.37
C GLY A 16 9.23 -7.16 13.03
N TYR A 17 8.61 -8.28 13.42
CA TYR A 17 7.21 -8.34 13.87
C TYR A 17 6.18 -7.82 12.84
N ILE A 18 6.52 -7.82 11.56
CA ILE A 18 5.61 -7.46 10.47
C ILE A 18 5.12 -8.76 9.80
N CYS A 19 3.85 -8.83 9.44
CA CYS A 19 3.28 -9.97 8.74
C CYS A 19 3.96 -10.18 7.38
N ASN A 20 4.49 -11.38 7.12
CA ASN A 20 5.21 -11.70 5.89
C ASN A 20 4.31 -11.86 4.65
N ASN A 21 2.98 -11.86 4.81
CA ASN A 21 2.09 -11.85 3.65
C ASN A 21 2.30 -10.51 2.90
N PRO A 22 2.74 -10.53 1.62
CA PRO A 22 3.00 -9.32 0.84
C PRO A 22 1.76 -8.43 0.71
N GLU A 23 0.58 -9.04 0.77
CA GLU A 23 -0.72 -8.38 0.73
C GLU A 23 -1.25 -8.03 2.14
N CYS A 24 -0.41 -8.01 3.18
CA CYS A 24 -0.84 -7.63 4.53
C CYS A 24 0.13 -6.68 5.22
N ASN A 25 1.40 -7.05 5.38
CA ASN A 25 2.45 -6.23 6.01
C ASN A 25 2.05 -5.50 7.32
N VAL A 26 1.09 -6.02 8.07
CA VAL A 26 0.61 -5.38 9.30
C VAL A 26 1.61 -5.58 10.43
N LEU A 27 1.76 -4.56 11.28
CA LEU A 27 2.50 -4.68 12.54
C LEU A 27 1.75 -5.62 13.50
N THR A 28 2.47 -6.55 14.10
CA THR A 28 1.87 -7.60 14.94
C THR A 28 2.25 -7.53 16.42
N ILE A 29 3.03 -6.52 16.82
CA ILE A 29 3.40 -6.27 18.21
C ILE A 29 3.19 -4.81 18.57
N GLY A 30 2.83 -4.55 19.82
CA GLY A 30 2.75 -3.20 20.38
C GLY A 30 2.64 -3.23 21.90
N PRO A 31 2.65 -2.07 22.55
CA PRO A 31 2.43 -1.99 24.00
C PRO A 31 1.00 -2.42 24.35
N ALA A 32 0.81 -2.96 25.56
CA ALA A 32 -0.52 -2.98 26.16
C ALA A 32 -0.86 -1.55 26.63
N THR A 33 -2.08 -1.08 26.37
CA THR A 33 -2.47 0.31 26.68
C THR A 33 -2.68 0.56 28.17
N SER A 34 -2.97 -0.49 28.93
CA SER A 34 -3.36 -0.40 30.34
C SER A 34 -2.25 -0.83 31.31
N ASP A 35 -1.21 -1.52 30.84
CA ASP A 35 -0.12 -2.02 31.66
C ASP A 35 1.23 -1.88 30.93
N PRO A 36 2.17 -1.06 31.43
CA PRO A 36 3.46 -0.85 30.81
C PRO A 36 4.40 -2.07 30.87
N GLN A 37 4.09 -3.09 31.68
CA GLN A 37 4.87 -4.34 31.74
C GLN A 37 4.42 -5.38 30.72
N LEU A 38 3.31 -5.14 30.02
CA LEU A 38 2.73 -6.08 29.06
C LEU A 38 2.86 -5.59 27.62
N SER A 39 2.87 -6.55 26.71
CA SER A 39 2.81 -6.30 25.26
C SER A 39 1.58 -6.96 24.66
N THR A 40 1.04 -6.33 23.63
CA THR A 40 0.00 -6.91 22.78
C THR A 40 0.67 -7.55 21.58
N LYS A 41 0.43 -8.86 21.38
CA LYS A 41 0.94 -9.62 20.26
C LYS A 41 -0.22 -10.21 19.47
N LYS A 42 -0.25 -9.94 18.17
CA LYS A 42 -1.25 -10.41 17.20
C LYS A 42 -0.63 -11.23 16.06
N GLY A 43 0.61 -11.67 16.25
CA GLY A 43 1.38 -12.42 15.28
C GLY A 43 1.77 -13.80 15.80
N GLU A 44 1.84 -14.76 14.89
CA GLU A 44 2.11 -16.18 15.15
C GLU A 44 3.09 -16.74 14.12
N ALA A 45 3.86 -17.74 14.53
CA ALA A 45 4.77 -18.46 13.64
C ALA A 45 4.02 -19.61 12.96
N ALA A 46 3.80 -19.48 11.66
CA ALA A 46 3.15 -20.48 10.83
C ALA A 46 4.16 -21.42 10.18
N HIS A 47 3.75 -22.67 9.95
CA HIS A 47 4.56 -23.64 9.23
C HIS A 47 4.35 -23.49 7.71
N ILE A 48 5.46 -23.44 6.97
CA ILE A 48 5.45 -23.50 5.50
C ILE A 48 5.08 -24.91 5.06
N VAL A 49 5.78 -25.93 5.58
CA VAL A 49 5.44 -27.35 5.43
C VAL A 49 4.81 -27.85 6.72
N GLY A 50 3.64 -28.45 6.61
CA GLY A 50 2.87 -28.94 7.75
C GLY A 50 3.66 -29.91 8.62
N GLU A 51 3.38 -29.90 9.92
CA GLU A 51 4.14 -30.63 10.93
C GLU A 51 3.84 -32.14 11.04
N LYS A 52 2.67 -32.57 10.56
CA LYS A 52 2.14 -33.93 10.75
C LYS A 52 1.15 -34.32 9.66
N PRO A 53 0.90 -35.62 9.43
CA PRO A 53 -0.12 -36.08 8.50
C PRO A 53 -1.48 -35.41 8.75
N GLY A 54 -2.10 -34.91 7.68
CA GLY A 54 -3.37 -34.18 7.73
C GLY A 54 -3.26 -32.68 8.04
N ALA A 55 -2.04 -32.16 8.26
CA ALA A 55 -1.80 -30.72 8.29
C ALA A 55 -1.69 -30.13 6.88
N ALA A 56 -1.94 -28.81 6.77
CA ALA A 56 -1.80 -28.07 5.53
C ALA A 56 -0.40 -28.24 4.93
N ARG A 57 -0.33 -28.58 3.63
CA ARG A 57 0.93 -28.83 2.91
C ARG A 57 1.90 -29.81 3.62
N TYR A 58 1.37 -30.83 4.32
CA TYR A 58 2.24 -31.80 4.98
C TYR A 58 3.12 -32.56 3.98
N GLU A 59 4.42 -32.57 4.25
CA GLU A 59 5.41 -33.44 3.63
C GLU A 59 6.34 -33.95 4.75
N ASP A 60 6.80 -35.21 4.69
CA ASP A 60 7.73 -35.74 5.68
C ASP A 60 9.15 -35.20 5.43
N ILE A 61 9.45 -34.07 6.07
CA ILE A 61 10.75 -33.40 6.01
C ILE A 61 11.62 -33.66 7.25
N GLY A 62 11.18 -34.54 8.15
CA GLY A 62 11.85 -34.83 9.42
C GLY A 62 11.64 -33.75 10.51
N THR A 63 11.64 -34.20 11.78
CA THR A 63 11.29 -33.37 12.95
C THR A 63 12.20 -32.15 13.14
N ALA A 64 13.50 -32.28 12.86
CA ALA A 64 14.45 -31.19 12.95
C ALA A 64 14.13 -30.06 11.97
N GLN A 65 13.75 -30.40 10.73
CA GLN A 65 13.40 -29.41 9.71
C GLN A 65 12.03 -28.80 9.98
N VAL A 66 11.04 -29.61 10.39
CA VAL A 66 9.69 -29.15 10.75
C VAL A 66 9.76 -28.02 11.79
N GLY A 67 10.53 -28.22 12.86
CA GLY A 67 10.69 -27.26 13.96
C GLY A 67 11.72 -26.15 13.73
N SER A 68 12.32 -26.07 12.54
CA SER A 68 13.34 -25.07 12.22
C SER A 68 12.75 -23.71 11.86
N ALA A 69 13.50 -22.63 12.10
CA ALA A 69 13.10 -21.29 11.65
C ALA A 69 13.04 -21.14 10.11
N GLU A 70 13.70 -22.05 9.38
CA GLU A 70 13.64 -22.11 7.92
C GLU A 70 12.26 -22.55 7.42
N ASN A 71 11.59 -23.44 8.17
CA ASN A 71 10.22 -23.85 7.89
C ASN A 71 9.16 -22.87 8.43
N GLY A 72 9.59 -21.76 9.03
CA GLY A 72 8.73 -20.82 9.73
C GLY A 72 8.50 -19.49 9.00
N LEU A 73 7.25 -19.04 9.01
CA LEU A 73 6.82 -17.75 8.49
C LEU A 73 6.10 -16.95 9.60
N TRP A 74 6.37 -15.65 9.72
CA TRP A 74 5.67 -14.79 10.68
C TRP A 74 4.41 -14.20 10.06
N LEU A 75 3.23 -14.44 10.63
CA LEU A 75 1.95 -13.94 10.10
C LEU A 75 1.08 -13.35 11.21
N CYS A 76 0.20 -12.41 10.87
CA CYS A 76 -0.90 -12.06 11.76
C CYS A 76 -1.89 -13.23 11.87
N VAL A 77 -2.68 -13.30 12.96
CA VAL A 77 -3.65 -14.41 13.19
C VAL A 77 -4.57 -14.66 11.98
N ALA A 78 -5.03 -13.58 11.32
CA ALA A 78 -5.88 -13.67 10.14
C ALA A 78 -5.16 -14.32 8.94
N CYS A 79 -3.95 -13.88 8.61
CA CYS A 79 -3.18 -14.46 7.51
C CYS A 79 -2.68 -15.88 7.84
N HIS A 80 -2.35 -16.17 9.09
CA HIS A 80 -2.03 -17.53 9.53
C HIS A 80 -3.21 -18.46 9.27
N THR A 81 -4.42 -18.05 9.67
CA THR A 81 -5.63 -18.82 9.40
C THR A 81 -5.86 -18.99 7.90
N LEU A 82 -5.70 -17.92 7.12
CA LEU A 82 -5.90 -17.92 5.67
C LEU A 82 -5.02 -18.96 4.97
N ILE A 83 -3.71 -19.00 5.26
CA ILE A 83 -2.81 -19.91 4.55
C ILE A 83 -3.07 -21.38 4.87
N ASP A 84 -3.66 -21.69 6.03
CA ASP A 84 -3.95 -23.07 6.45
C ASP A 84 -5.38 -23.51 6.11
N LYS A 85 -6.23 -22.60 5.62
CA LYS A 85 -7.58 -22.94 5.17
C LYS A 85 -7.55 -23.95 4.03
N ASN A 86 -8.61 -24.74 3.94
CA ASN A 86 -8.77 -25.77 2.90
C ASN A 86 -7.56 -26.72 2.78
N ASN A 87 -6.92 -27.05 3.92
CA ASN A 87 -5.69 -27.85 3.95
C ASN A 87 -4.51 -27.23 3.17
N GLY A 88 -4.50 -25.89 3.04
CA GLY A 88 -3.44 -25.14 2.40
C GLY A 88 -3.38 -25.26 0.89
N VAL A 89 -4.43 -25.76 0.23
CA VAL A 89 -4.46 -25.91 -1.24
C VAL A 89 -4.29 -24.59 -2.00
N ASP A 90 -4.74 -23.48 -1.38
CA ASP A 90 -4.72 -22.15 -1.97
C ASP A 90 -3.34 -21.47 -1.87
N HIS A 91 -2.44 -21.97 -1.02
CA HIS A 91 -1.12 -21.39 -0.79
C HIS A 91 -0.06 -22.48 -0.76
N LYS A 92 0.78 -22.55 -1.81
CA LYS A 92 1.77 -23.64 -1.97
C LYS A 92 3.03 -23.39 -1.15
N THR A 93 3.77 -24.46 -0.83
CA THR A 93 5.05 -24.37 -0.09
C THR A 93 6.05 -23.44 -0.79
N SER A 94 6.16 -23.51 -2.13
CA SER A 94 7.04 -22.65 -2.93
C SER A 94 6.71 -21.16 -2.82
N GLU A 95 5.42 -20.83 -2.79
CA GLU A 95 4.92 -19.46 -2.66
C GLU A 95 5.27 -18.90 -1.28
N LEU A 96 4.99 -19.65 -0.22
CA LEU A 96 5.29 -19.22 1.17
C LEU A 96 6.79 -19.08 1.42
N ARG A 97 7.63 -19.92 0.79
CA ARG A 97 9.09 -19.73 0.78
C ARG A 97 9.48 -18.45 0.07
N GLY A 98 8.81 -18.12 -1.04
CA GLY A 98 8.97 -16.85 -1.73
C GLY A 98 8.64 -15.66 -0.81
N TRP A 99 7.49 -15.68 -0.13
CA TRP A 99 7.10 -14.64 0.83
C TRP A 99 8.16 -14.47 1.92
N LYS A 100 8.64 -15.57 2.51
CA LYS A 100 9.71 -15.53 3.52
C LYS A 100 10.96 -14.85 2.98
N SER A 101 11.47 -15.31 1.84
CA SER A 101 12.71 -14.81 1.25
C SER A 101 12.63 -13.32 0.91
N SER A 102 11.55 -12.90 0.23
CA SER A 102 11.36 -11.49 -0.13
C SER A 102 11.19 -10.59 1.08
N HIS A 103 10.49 -11.05 2.12
CA HIS A 103 10.31 -10.28 3.35
C HIS A 103 11.63 -10.12 4.12
N GLU A 104 12.41 -11.19 4.27
CA GLU A 104 13.69 -11.14 4.96
C GLU A 104 14.72 -10.27 4.21
N GLU A 105 14.74 -10.32 2.87
CA GLU A 105 15.53 -9.41 2.05
C GLU A 105 15.12 -7.95 2.27
N LEU A 106 13.81 -7.67 2.25
CA LEU A 106 13.27 -6.36 2.51
C LEU A 106 13.66 -5.84 3.91
N MET A 107 13.53 -6.65 4.96
CA MET A 107 13.95 -6.28 6.31
C MET A 107 15.46 -5.96 6.36
N SER A 108 16.28 -6.75 5.67
CA SER A 108 17.73 -6.52 5.56
C SER A 108 18.05 -5.19 4.88
N VAL A 109 17.36 -4.87 3.78
CA VAL A 109 17.52 -3.58 3.08
C VAL A 109 17.10 -2.42 3.98
N LEU A 110 15.95 -2.51 4.65
CA LEU A 110 15.47 -1.44 5.54
C LEU A 110 16.46 -1.17 6.68
N LEU A 111 16.99 -2.22 7.31
CA LEU A 111 17.99 -2.10 8.37
C LEU A 111 19.28 -1.45 7.88
N ARG A 112 19.77 -1.83 6.70
CA ARG A 112 21.03 -1.31 6.13
C ARG A 112 20.93 0.11 5.59
N THR A 113 19.78 0.45 5.01
CA THR A 113 19.58 1.73 4.31
C THR A 113 18.90 2.79 5.18
N HIS A 114 18.51 2.43 6.41
CA HIS A 114 17.74 3.27 7.32
C HIS A 114 16.46 3.84 6.68
N ARG A 115 15.91 3.14 5.67
CA ARG A 115 14.64 3.50 5.04
C ARG A 115 13.50 3.19 6.01
N SER A 116 12.47 4.05 5.97
CA SER A 116 11.30 3.88 6.83
C SER A 116 10.52 2.62 6.47
N PRO A 117 10.13 1.76 7.44
CA PRO A 117 9.22 0.63 7.22
C PRO A 117 7.75 1.08 7.07
N LEU A 118 7.43 2.34 7.34
CA LEU A 118 6.05 2.85 7.33
C LEU A 118 5.30 2.61 6.01
N PRO A 119 5.90 2.74 4.81
CA PRO A 119 5.21 2.43 3.56
C PRO A 119 4.69 0.99 3.49
N LEU A 120 5.42 0.02 4.07
CA LEU A 120 5.00 -1.38 4.13
C LEU A 120 3.76 -1.55 5.00
N VAL A 121 3.78 -0.95 6.19
CA VAL A 121 2.68 -1.01 7.15
C VAL A 121 1.44 -0.24 6.64
N ARG A 122 1.65 0.77 5.77
CA ARG A 122 0.60 1.64 5.24
C ARG A 122 -0.17 1.07 4.05
N ARG A 123 0.37 0.10 3.31
CA ARG A 123 -0.26 -0.44 2.08
C ARG A 123 -1.67 -0.99 2.31
N PHE A 124 -2.03 -1.37 3.53
CA PHE A 124 -3.37 -1.86 3.91
C PHE A 124 -4.16 -0.91 4.82
N SER A 125 -3.88 0.40 4.74
CA SER A 125 -4.65 1.41 5.44
C SER A 125 -5.83 1.93 4.61
N ALA A 126 -6.84 2.49 5.27
CA ALA A 126 -7.89 3.25 4.59
C ALA A 126 -7.32 4.32 3.64
N ASN A 127 -6.11 4.83 3.92
CA ASN A 127 -5.42 5.82 3.11
C ASN A 127 -5.04 5.29 1.72
N THR A 128 -4.76 4.00 1.53
CA THR A 128 -4.52 3.45 0.18
C THR A 128 -5.78 3.56 -0.68
N LYS A 129 -6.97 3.31 -0.09
CA LYS A 129 -8.25 3.50 -0.79
C LYS A 129 -8.49 4.96 -1.11
N VAL A 130 -8.18 5.88 -0.18
CA VAL A 130 -8.28 7.32 -0.42
C VAL A 130 -7.32 7.77 -1.52
N ALA A 131 -6.09 7.25 -1.53
CA ALA A 131 -5.09 7.51 -2.56
C ALA A 131 -5.56 7.01 -3.94
N GLN A 132 -6.12 5.79 -4.01
CA GLN A 132 -6.71 5.29 -5.27
C GLN A 132 -7.89 6.16 -5.71
N ASN A 133 -8.77 6.58 -4.80
CA ASN A 133 -9.88 7.50 -5.13
C ASN A 133 -9.38 8.85 -5.68
N MET A 134 -8.20 9.31 -5.25
CA MET A 134 -7.57 10.52 -5.82
C MET A 134 -7.13 10.29 -7.26
N VAL A 135 -6.50 9.15 -7.55
CA VAL A 135 -6.14 8.73 -8.92
C VAL A 135 -7.41 8.64 -9.78
N ASP A 136 -8.41 7.88 -9.34
CA ASP A 136 -9.66 7.66 -10.09
C ASP A 136 -10.41 8.98 -10.37
N THR A 137 -10.36 9.93 -9.43
CA THR A 137 -10.93 11.27 -9.60
C THR A 137 -10.31 12.01 -10.78
N LEU A 138 -9.00 11.84 -11.01
CA LEU A 138 -8.30 12.44 -12.14
C LEU A 138 -8.52 11.61 -13.42
N SER A 139 -8.44 10.29 -13.34
CA SER A 139 -8.55 9.36 -14.48
C SER A 139 -9.90 9.42 -15.20
N HIS A 140 -10.97 9.77 -14.49
CA HIS A 140 -12.32 9.84 -15.08
C HIS A 140 -12.66 11.19 -15.74
N ARG A 141 -11.67 12.05 -16.04
CA ARG A 141 -11.93 13.41 -16.55
C ARG A 141 -11.01 13.76 -17.72
N GLY A 142 -11.60 13.90 -18.91
CA GLY A 142 -10.89 14.18 -20.16
C GLY A 142 -9.96 15.39 -20.10
N VAL A 143 -10.33 16.45 -19.34
CA VAL A 143 -9.45 17.61 -19.09
C VAL A 143 -8.02 17.25 -18.64
N MET A 144 -7.81 16.07 -18.05
CA MET A 144 -6.49 15.61 -17.62
C MET A 144 -5.63 15.00 -18.74
N PHE A 145 -6.20 14.55 -19.86
CA PHE A 145 -5.46 13.78 -20.87
C PHE A 145 -5.92 14.00 -22.33
N GLN A 146 -7.14 14.49 -22.57
CA GLN A 146 -7.67 14.70 -23.91
C GLN A 146 -7.02 15.92 -24.61
N PRO A 147 -6.87 15.90 -25.94
CA PRO A 147 -6.48 17.08 -26.70
C PRO A 147 -7.50 18.23 -26.53
N TYR A 148 -7.03 19.48 -26.52
CA TYR A 148 -7.91 20.66 -26.32
C TYR A 148 -9.04 20.77 -27.33
N VAL A 149 -8.79 20.35 -28.57
CA VAL A 149 -9.79 20.38 -29.65
C VAL A 149 -10.99 19.46 -29.39
N MET A 150 -10.86 18.52 -28.45
CA MET A 150 -11.90 17.57 -28.07
C MET A 150 -12.66 18.01 -26.80
N GLU A 151 -12.28 19.14 -26.18
CA GLU A 151 -12.85 19.63 -24.92
C GLU A 151 -13.54 20.98 -25.15
N ASP A 152 -14.74 21.12 -24.57
CA ASP A 152 -15.41 22.42 -24.47
C ASP A 152 -14.83 23.20 -23.28
N PRO A 153 -14.39 24.47 -23.44
CA PRO A 153 -13.79 25.25 -22.36
C PRO A 153 -14.66 25.37 -21.10
N THR A 154 -15.98 25.54 -21.28
CA THR A 154 -16.91 25.66 -20.15
C THR A 154 -17.03 24.34 -19.39
N ALA A 155 -17.14 23.22 -20.12
CA ALA A 155 -17.14 21.88 -19.56
C ALA A 155 -15.81 21.54 -18.86
N ALA A 156 -14.67 21.96 -19.42
CA ALA A 156 -13.35 21.78 -18.84
C ALA A 156 -13.23 22.52 -17.49
N ILE A 157 -13.64 23.79 -17.42
CA ILE A 157 -13.67 24.56 -16.17
C ILE A 157 -14.60 23.90 -15.13
N ALA A 158 -15.77 23.43 -15.55
CA ALA A 158 -16.69 22.72 -14.67
C ALA A 158 -16.07 21.40 -14.15
N SER A 159 -15.38 20.65 -15.00
CA SER A 159 -14.65 19.44 -14.66
C SER A 159 -13.55 19.70 -13.63
N ILE A 160 -12.73 20.75 -13.84
CA ILE A 160 -11.68 21.21 -12.91
C ILE A 160 -12.27 21.51 -11.53
N LYS A 161 -13.39 22.25 -11.46
CA LYS A 161 -14.09 22.54 -10.20
C LYS A 161 -14.58 21.26 -9.53
N GLN A 162 -15.15 20.32 -10.29
CA GLN A 162 -15.61 19.03 -9.74
C GLN A 162 -14.46 18.19 -9.18
N ILE A 163 -13.31 18.13 -9.87
CA ILE A 163 -12.12 17.43 -9.40
C ILE A 163 -11.67 18.03 -8.07
N ARG A 164 -11.52 19.35 -7.98
CA ARG A 164 -11.11 20.02 -6.73
C ARG A 164 -12.03 19.68 -5.55
N LEU A 165 -13.35 19.64 -5.78
CA LEU A 165 -14.34 19.28 -4.75
C LEU A 165 -14.27 17.80 -4.34
N ARG A 166 -13.90 16.90 -5.26
CA ARG A 166 -13.66 15.48 -4.94
C ARG A 166 -12.36 15.30 -4.16
N LEU A 167 -11.28 15.98 -4.56
CA LEU A 167 -10.02 15.97 -3.81
C LEU A 167 -10.18 16.53 -2.39
N LEU A 168 -10.95 17.61 -2.20
CA LEU A 168 -11.30 18.12 -0.86
C LEU A 168 -12.08 17.09 -0.01
N ARG A 169 -12.86 16.20 -0.64
CA ARG A 169 -13.51 15.08 0.06
C ARG A 169 -12.49 14.02 0.44
N CYS A 170 -11.58 13.65 -0.46
CA CYS A 170 -10.47 12.73 -0.17
C CYS A 170 -9.64 13.26 1.01
N LEU A 171 -9.26 14.54 1.01
CA LEU A 171 -8.48 15.18 2.07
C LEU A 171 -9.07 14.96 3.47
N ARG A 172 -10.40 15.02 3.62
CA ARG A 172 -11.10 14.80 4.90
C ARG A 172 -11.12 13.34 5.34
N GLN A 173 -10.91 12.41 4.41
CA GLN A 173 -10.84 10.97 4.68
C GLN A 173 -9.41 10.50 4.97
N ILE A 174 -8.40 11.34 4.71
CA ILE A 174 -7.00 11.03 5.04
C ILE A 174 -6.85 11.07 6.55
N ASP A 175 -6.45 9.93 7.12
CA ASP A 175 -6.20 9.76 8.54
C ASP A 175 -4.85 10.39 8.96
N LEU A 176 -4.12 9.84 9.91
CA LEU A 176 -2.80 10.31 10.39
C LEU A 176 -1.65 10.19 9.34
N ASP A 177 -1.95 10.32 8.05
CA ASP A 177 -0.99 10.31 6.96
C ASP A 177 -0.69 11.71 6.41
N ASN A 178 0.31 12.36 7.02
CA ASN A 178 0.79 13.67 6.58
C ASN A 178 1.34 13.65 5.15
N ARG A 179 1.98 12.55 4.73
CA ARG A 179 2.57 12.45 3.38
C ARG A 179 1.49 12.41 2.30
N LEU A 180 0.43 11.62 2.52
CA LEU A 180 -0.71 11.58 1.60
C LEU A 180 -1.47 12.91 1.62
N ARG A 181 -1.60 13.52 2.81
CA ARG A 181 -2.20 14.84 2.99
C ARG A 181 -1.44 15.90 2.18
N ASP A 182 -0.12 15.87 2.18
CA ASP A 182 0.72 16.77 1.37
C ASP A 182 0.46 16.56 -0.12
N ILE A 183 0.47 15.31 -0.62
CA ILE A 183 0.16 15.01 -2.03
C ILE A 183 -1.24 15.52 -2.41
N CYS A 184 -2.23 15.31 -1.54
CA CYS A 184 -3.60 15.76 -1.78
C CYS A 184 -3.71 17.29 -1.78
N ASN A 185 -3.00 17.98 -0.89
CA ASN A 185 -2.94 19.43 -0.85
C ASN A 185 -2.22 20.01 -2.07
N ASP A 186 -1.13 19.38 -2.52
CA ASP A 186 -0.41 19.74 -3.74
C ASP A 186 -1.36 19.69 -4.95
N LEU A 187 -2.14 18.61 -5.09
CA LEU A 187 -3.18 18.50 -6.11
C LEU A 187 -4.23 19.61 -5.95
N ILE A 188 -4.87 19.75 -4.78
CA ILE A 188 -5.91 20.75 -4.54
C ILE A 188 -5.43 22.17 -4.87
N SER A 189 -4.19 22.49 -4.52
CA SER A 189 -3.57 23.78 -4.83
C SER A 189 -3.43 23.96 -6.35
N ALA A 190 -2.98 22.95 -7.10
CA ALA A 190 -2.87 23.03 -8.55
C ALA A 190 -4.20 23.37 -9.23
N PHE A 191 -5.29 22.72 -8.82
CA PHE A 191 -6.64 23.04 -9.33
C PHE A 191 -7.11 24.43 -8.91
N ARG A 192 -6.82 24.85 -7.66
CA ARG A 192 -7.17 26.19 -7.18
C ARG A 192 -6.44 27.27 -7.97
N ASP A 193 -5.15 27.09 -8.20
CA ASP A 193 -4.31 28.09 -8.85
C ASP A 193 -4.80 28.29 -10.30
N LEU A 194 -5.07 27.22 -11.06
CA LEU A 194 -5.69 27.34 -12.39
C LEU A 194 -7.02 28.11 -12.32
N MET A 195 -7.92 27.73 -11.41
CA MET A 195 -9.22 28.39 -11.29
C MET A 195 -9.11 29.89 -10.98
N ASN A 196 -8.10 30.30 -10.21
CA ASN A 196 -7.85 31.71 -9.91
C ASN A 196 -7.38 32.46 -11.15
N GLU A 197 -6.41 31.90 -11.88
CA GLU A 197 -5.84 32.47 -13.09
C GLU A 197 -6.91 32.63 -14.20
N THR A 198 -7.80 31.65 -14.34
CA THR A 198 -8.83 31.66 -15.40
C THR A 198 -10.15 32.30 -14.97
N SER A 199 -10.23 32.89 -13.78
CA SER A 199 -11.49 33.42 -13.23
C SER A 199 -12.00 34.69 -13.92
N ARG A 200 -11.10 35.46 -14.52
CA ARG A 200 -11.40 36.74 -15.18
C ARG A 200 -11.14 36.71 -16.68
N ASP A 201 -10.26 35.81 -17.12
CA ASP A 201 -9.80 35.68 -18.50
C ASP A 201 -9.39 34.23 -18.75
N ASP A 202 -10.09 33.55 -19.65
CA ASP A 202 -9.87 32.14 -19.99
C ASP A 202 -9.11 31.95 -21.31
N ARG A 203 -8.61 33.03 -21.94
CA ARG A 203 -7.87 32.96 -23.21
C ARG A 203 -6.65 32.02 -23.16
N TYR A 204 -6.04 31.87 -21.98
CA TYR A 204 -4.88 31.01 -21.75
C TYR A 204 -5.22 29.70 -21.02
N LEU A 205 -6.50 29.32 -20.95
CA LEU A 205 -6.97 28.12 -20.24
C LEU A 205 -6.15 26.87 -20.61
N ASN A 206 -5.88 26.65 -21.89
CA ASN A 206 -5.10 25.50 -22.36
C ASN A 206 -3.68 25.47 -21.77
N SER A 207 -2.99 26.62 -21.77
CA SER A 207 -1.65 26.75 -21.17
C SER A 207 -1.66 26.45 -19.67
N TYR A 208 -2.69 26.89 -18.94
CA TYR A 208 -2.83 26.57 -17.53
C TYR A 208 -3.20 25.09 -17.31
N ILE A 209 -3.99 24.48 -18.19
CA ILE A 209 -4.26 23.03 -18.17
C ILE A 209 -2.97 22.23 -18.36
N ASP A 210 -2.05 22.66 -19.24
CA ASP A 210 -0.75 22.01 -19.39
C ASP A 210 0.08 22.02 -18.10
N ILE A 211 0.13 23.17 -17.43
CA ILE A 211 0.81 23.32 -16.14
C ILE A 211 0.14 22.41 -15.09
N LEU A 212 -1.19 22.38 -15.06
CA LEU A 212 -1.96 21.51 -14.17
C LEU A 212 -1.64 20.03 -14.42
N ARG A 213 -1.61 19.58 -15.68
CA ARG A 213 -1.30 18.19 -16.06
C ARG A 213 0.09 17.79 -15.60
N ARG A 214 1.11 18.65 -15.78
CA ARG A 214 2.48 18.40 -15.31
C ARG A 214 2.54 18.25 -13.79
N ARG A 215 1.90 19.16 -13.05
CA ARG A 215 1.83 19.10 -11.57
C ARG A 215 1.11 17.83 -11.10
N CYS A 216 -0.02 17.50 -11.71
CA CYS A 216 -0.76 16.28 -11.38
C CYS A 216 0.05 15.02 -11.75
N GLY A 217 0.81 15.04 -12.84
CA GLY A 217 1.70 13.97 -13.26
C GLY A 217 2.74 13.57 -12.21
N LEU A 218 3.34 14.56 -11.54
CA LEU A 218 4.27 14.34 -10.42
C LEU A 218 3.55 13.72 -9.20
N SER A 219 2.36 14.23 -8.87
CA SER A 219 1.56 13.67 -7.78
C SER A 219 1.10 12.24 -8.08
N LEU A 220 0.72 11.94 -9.32
CA LEU A 220 0.35 10.60 -9.78
C LEU A 220 1.51 9.61 -9.65
N TYR A 221 2.71 10.00 -10.07
CA TYR A 221 3.92 9.18 -9.87
C TYR A 221 4.16 8.88 -8.39
N ARG A 222 4.01 9.87 -7.50
CA ARG A 222 4.13 9.67 -6.05
C ARG A 222 3.05 8.72 -5.51
N LEU A 223 1.80 8.81 -5.99
CA LEU A 223 0.71 7.91 -5.60
C LEU A 223 0.96 6.48 -6.05
N GLU A 224 1.46 6.26 -7.27
CA GLU A 224 1.85 4.94 -7.77
C GLU A 224 3.00 4.36 -6.94
N HIS A 225 4.08 5.12 -6.75
CA HIS A 225 5.29 4.62 -6.11
C HIS A 225 5.19 4.48 -4.58
N GLU A 226 4.64 5.49 -3.90
CA GLU A 226 4.57 5.52 -2.43
C GLU A 226 3.34 4.77 -1.88
N TYR A 227 2.23 4.75 -2.63
CA TYR A 227 0.95 4.18 -2.18
C TYR A 227 0.47 2.95 -2.96
N GLY A 228 1.18 2.57 -4.03
CA GLY A 228 0.81 1.41 -4.85
C GLY A 228 -0.48 1.62 -5.65
N CYS A 229 -0.85 2.87 -5.94
CA CYS A 229 -2.04 3.14 -6.72
C CYS A 229 -1.90 2.62 -8.15
N ILE A 230 -3.00 2.06 -8.68
CA ILE A 230 -3.08 1.55 -10.04
C ILE A 230 -3.46 2.72 -10.95
N ILE A 231 -2.60 3.03 -11.92
CA ILE A 231 -2.84 4.07 -12.94
C ILE A 231 -2.96 3.39 -14.30
N THR A 232 -4.13 3.50 -14.93
CA THR A 232 -4.43 2.86 -16.23
C THR A 232 -5.19 3.82 -17.15
N GLY A 233 -5.20 3.51 -18.45
CA GLY A 233 -5.83 4.33 -19.47
C GLY A 233 -5.00 5.55 -19.89
N ASP A 234 -5.66 6.52 -20.53
CA ASP A 234 -5.03 7.67 -21.19
C ASP A 234 -4.28 8.59 -20.22
N ILE A 235 -4.67 8.61 -18.95
CA ILE A 235 -4.01 9.44 -17.92
C ILE A 235 -2.56 9.02 -17.66
N THR A 236 -2.16 7.80 -18.05
CA THR A 236 -0.76 7.36 -17.95
C THR A 236 0.19 8.28 -18.73
N ALA A 237 -0.30 8.93 -19.79
CA ALA A 237 0.49 9.84 -20.62
C ALA A 237 0.98 11.09 -19.88
N ILE A 238 0.32 11.50 -18.78
CA ILE A 238 0.73 12.69 -18.02
C ILE A 238 1.64 12.37 -16.83
N VAL A 239 1.82 11.09 -16.47
CA VAL A 239 2.64 10.66 -15.33
C VAL A 239 4.11 11.02 -15.59
N GLN A 240 4.70 11.80 -14.67
CA GLN A 240 6.10 12.24 -14.77
C GLN A 240 6.98 11.25 -14.00
N ARG A 241 7.62 10.32 -14.72
CA ARG A 241 8.53 9.30 -14.17
C ARG A 241 9.96 9.83 -14.00
#